data_AF-A0A7X6WBT6-F1
#
_entry.id   AF-A0A7X6WBT6-F1
#
_cell.length_a   1.000
_cell.length_b   1.000
_cell.length_c   1.000
_cell.angle_alpha   90.00
_cell.angle_beta   90.00
_cell.angle_gamma   90.00
#
_symmetry.space_group_name_H-M   'P 1'
#
loop_
_entity.id
_entity.type
_entity.pdbx_description
1 polymer ?
#
loop_
_entity_poly.entity_id
_entity_poly.type
_entity_poly.pdbx_seq_one_letter_code
_entity_poly.pdbx_strand_id
1 'polypeptide(L)' 'MTITPEERICPLCGQDNNCQHNADCWCVGIEIPKYIIEMIPEDKRGKACICKSCVEKHTRP' A
#
# COMPACT_ATOMS: atom_id res chain seq x y z
N MET A 1 7.97 -16.34 8.52
CA MET A 1 6.72 -15.85 7.91
C MET A 1 7.06 -15.44 6.50
N THR A 2 6.55 -16.15 5.50
CA THR A 2 6.84 -15.90 4.08
C THR A 2 5.80 -14.94 3.54
N ILE A 3 6.24 -13.80 2.98
CA ILE A 3 5.36 -12.84 2.32
C ILE A 3 4.77 -13.51 1.09
N THR A 4 3.45 -13.57 1.04
CA THR A 4 2.67 -14.14 -0.07
C THR A 4 2.68 -13.18 -1.26
N PRO A 5 2.50 -13.68 -2.50
CA PRO A 5 2.46 -12.82 -3.69
C PRO A 5 1.37 -11.74 -3.60
N GLU A 6 0.23 -12.06 -2.98
CA GLU A 6 -0.89 -11.13 -2.78
C GLU A 6 -0.55 -9.93 -1.89
N GLU A 7 0.34 -10.09 -0.90
CA GLU A 7 0.81 -9.01 -0.03
C GLU A 7 1.77 -8.04 -0.76
N ARG A 8 2.30 -8.45 -1.92
CA ARG A 8 3.12 -7.59 -2.81
C ARG A 8 2.30 -6.85 -3.85
N ILE A 9 1.00 -7.10 -3.95
CA ILE A 9 0.13 -6.44 -4.92
C ILE A 9 -0.61 -5.27 -4.26
N CYS A 10 -0.50 -4.09 -4.86
CA CYS A 10 -1.23 -2.91 -4.45
C CYS A 10 -2.74 -3.17 -4.55
N PRO A 11 -3.50 -3.04 -3.46
CA PRO A 11 -4.92 -3.36 -3.46
C PRO A 11 -5.78 -2.36 -4.27
N LEU A 12 -5.22 -1.18 -4.62
CA LEU A 12 -5.93 -0.15 -5.37
C LEU A 12 -5.74 -0.25 -6.89
N CYS A 13 -4.56 -0.67 -7.37
CA CYS A 13 -4.25 -0.70 -8.80
C CYS A 13 -3.87 -2.09 -9.33
N GLY A 14 -3.70 -3.10 -8.47
CA GLY A 14 -3.32 -4.45 -8.88
C GLY A 14 -1.88 -4.60 -9.39
N GLN A 15 -1.05 -3.56 -9.31
CA GLN A 15 0.38 -3.60 -9.65
C GLN A 15 1.24 -3.92 -8.42
N ASP A 16 2.53 -4.19 -8.60
CA ASP A 16 3.45 -4.41 -7.49
C ASP A 16 3.52 -3.17 -6.56
N ASN A 17 3.38 -3.39 -5.25
CA ASN A 17 3.38 -2.32 -4.26
C ASN A 17 4.77 -1.80 -3.90
N ASN A 18 5.84 -2.48 -4.35
CA ASN A 18 7.23 -2.19 -4.07
C ASN A 18 7.53 -2.04 -2.56
N CYS A 19 6.76 -2.73 -1.71
CA CYS A 19 6.99 -2.70 -0.27
C CYS A 19 8.19 -3.57 0.10
N GLN A 20 9.20 -2.96 0.72
CA GLN A 20 10.41 -3.65 1.17
C GLN A 20 10.24 -4.41 2.48
N HIS A 21 9.12 -4.24 3.19
CA HIS A 21 8.82 -4.88 4.48
C HIS A 21 9.94 -4.72 5.54
N ASN A 22 10.64 -3.59 5.47
CA ASN A 22 11.70 -3.19 6.38
C ASN A 22 11.63 -1.67 6.62
N ALA A 23 12.55 -1.15 7.43
CA ALA A 23 12.64 0.27 7.73
C ALA A 23 13.02 1.14 6.51
N ASP A 24 13.54 0.55 5.44
CA ASP A 24 13.96 1.25 4.22
C ASP A 24 12.83 1.39 3.19
N CYS A 25 11.61 0.91 3.50
CA CYS A 25 10.48 1.08 2.62
C CYS A 25 10.07 2.56 2.52
N TRP A 26 9.72 3.02 1.32
CA TRP A 26 9.35 4.41 1.05
C TRP A 26 8.16 4.91 1.88
N CYS A 27 7.31 4.00 2.37
CA CYS A 27 6.14 4.34 3.18
C CYS A 27 6.49 4.51 4.67
N VAL A 28 7.72 4.22 5.09
CA VAL A 28 8.16 4.42 6.47
C VAL A 28 8.26 5.92 6.72
N GLY A 29 7.57 6.40 7.76
CA GLY A 29 7.60 7.80 8.16
C GLY A 29 6.68 8.75 7.37
N ILE A 30 5.84 8.23 6.47
CA ILE A 30 4.78 9.02 5.85
C ILE A 30 3.42 8.72 6.48
N GLU A 31 2.57 9.72 6.55
CA GLU A 31 1.17 9.53 6.92
C GLU A 31 0.36 9.23 5.65
N ILE A 32 -0.21 8.02 5.57
CA ILE A 32 -1.17 7.68 4.52
C ILE A 32 -2.56 8.15 4.99
N PRO A 33 -3.22 9.07 4.25
CA PRO A 33 -4.53 9.56 4.66
C PRO A 33 -5.58 8.46 4.80
N LYS A 34 -6.44 8.59 5.82
CA LYS A 34 -7.50 7.62 6.12
C LYS A 34 -8.41 7.33 4.92
N TYR A 35 -8.77 8.34 4.15
CA TYR A 35 -9.65 8.15 2.98
C TYR A 35 -9.05 7.21 1.92
N ILE A 36 -7.72 7.13 1.81
CA ILE A 36 -7.03 6.18 0.91
C ILE A 36 -7.09 4.76 1.49
N ILE A 37 -6.93 4.63 2.82
CA ILE A 37 -7.07 3.34 3.52
C ILE A 37 -8.51 2.81 3.40
N GLU A 38 -9.50 3.70 3.42
CA GLU A 38 -10.91 3.37 3.26
C GLU A 38 -11.24 2.85 1.86
N MET A 39 -10.48 3.24 0.82
CA MET A 39 -10.60 2.69 -0.53
C MET A 39 -10.08 1.25 -0.65
N ILE A 40 -9.29 0.77 0.32
CA ILE A 40 -8.78 -0.61 0.31
C ILE A 40 -9.93 -1.58 0.61
N PRO A 41 -10.12 -2.64 -0.20
CA PRO A 41 -11.04 -3.74 0.09
C PRO A 41 -10.79 -4.34 1.48
N GLU A 42 -11.85 -4.66 2.21
CA GLU A 42 -11.74 -5.16 3.59
C GLU A 42 -10.88 -6.42 3.71
N ASP A 43 -10.93 -7.30 2.71
CA ASP A 43 -10.15 -8.55 2.67
C ASP A 43 -8.63 -8.30 2.53
N LYS A 44 -8.22 -7.12 2.03
CA LYS A 44 -6.81 -6.73 1.81
C LYS A 44 -6.30 -5.70 2.80
N ARG A 45 -7.19 -5.06 3.57
CA ARG A 45 -6.82 -4.04 4.54
C ARG A 45 -5.95 -4.65 5.65
N GLY A 46 -4.79 -4.04 5.88
CA GLY A 46 -3.80 -4.54 6.84
C GLY A 46 -3.03 -5.79 6.38
N LYS A 47 -3.27 -6.29 5.17
CA LYS A 47 -2.53 -7.43 4.58
C LYS A 47 -1.61 -6.98 3.45
N ALA A 48 -2.10 -6.12 2.56
CA ALA A 48 -1.31 -5.61 1.43
C ALA A 48 -1.02 -4.11 1.56
N CYS A 49 0.20 -3.69 1.23
CA CYS A 49 0.57 -2.28 1.20
C CYS A 49 0.05 -1.60 -0.08
N ILE A 50 -0.32 -0.32 0.04
CA ILE A 50 -0.60 0.56 -1.11
C ILE A 50 0.74 0.96 -1.76
N CYS A 51 0.81 1.11 -3.08
CA CYS A 51 2.02 1.58 -3.76
C CYS A 51 2.17 3.11 -3.72
N LYS A 52 3.41 3.60 -3.87
CA LYS A 52 3.72 5.05 -3.87
C LYS A 52 2.88 5.81 -4.90
N SER A 53 2.78 5.30 -6.12
CA SER A 53 2.03 5.93 -7.20
C SER A 53 0.55 6.11 -6.87
N CYS A 54 -0.07 5.15 -6.16
CA CYS A 54 -1.45 5.25 -5.73
C CYS A 54 -1.62 6.31 -4.63
N VAL A 55 -0.72 6.33 -3.64
CA VAL A 55 -0.75 7.39 -2.61
C VAL A 55 -0.63 8.75 -3.29
N GLU A 56 0.39 8.97 -4.11
CA GLU A 56 0.60 10.24 -4.81
C GLU A 56 -0.57 10.65 -5.71
N LYS A 57 -1.20 9.68 -6.40
CA LYS A 57 -2.37 9.92 -7.25
C LYS A 57 -3.58 10.38 -6.44
N HIS A 58 -3.80 9.82 -5.26
CA HIS A 58 -4.95 10.13 -4.43
C HIS A 58 -4.72 11.29 -3.46
N THR A 59 -3.46 11.69 -3.20
CA THR A 59 -3.11 12.87 -2.38
C THR A 59 -2.96 14.15 -3.18
N ARG A 60 -2.86 14.09 -4.51
CA ARG A 60 -2.83 15.31 -5.34
C ARG A 60 -4.24 15.91 -5.45
N PRO A 61 -4.36 17.25 -5.31
CA PRO A 61 -5.61 17.96 -5.54
C PRO A 61 -6.02 17.96 -7.02
#